data_AF-A0A8J2JQL7-F1
#
_entry.id   AF-A0A8J2JQL7-F1
#
_cell.length_a   1.000
_cell.length_b   1.000
_cell.length_c   1.000
_cell.angle_alpha   90.00
_cell.angle_beta   90.00
_cell.angle_gamma   90.00
#
_symmetry.space_group_name_H-M   'P 1'
#
loop_
_entity.id
_entity.type
_entity.pdbx_description
1 polymer ?
#
loop_
_entity_poly.entity_id
_entity_poly.type
_entity_poly.pdbx_seq_one_letter_code
_entity_poly.pdbx_strand_id
1 'polypeptide(L)'
;GGGSAGSVLANRLSKHNTVLLLEAGGNPHPVSLSPLSVGFLMHAPMVDWQYYTEPQKLAAFGFVQNRTVWPRGKSLGGSSVTNAMIYMRGNPRDYDQWAKATGDESWRYKNLLPFFKKLETYEGNYKNDSIHGSDGPVSVQPVSFVPGNKQWLQAAREMGYKIRDLNAHQKQGFMVTESTMHNGMRSDTYRSYLRDLKRRLNLVISRFSYVIKVHLDLQRNAYGVTYIRHGMQKFVRANKEIILSAGAINTPHLLLLSGIGPKRHLNSKGLRCRVNLPVGRNLQDHVMTILGPVVVNESVSFLADRNISVYTGLEYLVNREGKFPMR
;
A
#
# COMPACT_ATOMS: atom_id res chain seq x y z
N GLY A 1 9.08 -3.59 9.06
CA GLY A 1 7.77 -3.76 8.41
C GLY A 1 8.00 -4.09 6.96
N GLY A 2 7.59 -5.27 6.52
CA GLY A 2 7.65 -5.73 5.13
C GLY A 2 6.44 -5.32 4.32
N GLY A 3 6.02 -4.05 4.42
CA GLY A 3 4.90 -3.51 3.64
C GLY A 3 5.30 -3.07 2.23
N SER A 4 4.47 -2.25 1.57
CA SER A 4 4.71 -1.76 0.20
C SER A 4 6.13 -1.22 -0.01
N ALA A 5 6.57 -0.25 0.80
CA ALA A 5 7.93 0.29 0.72
C ALA A 5 8.99 -0.66 1.31
N GLY A 6 8.70 -1.29 2.44
CA GLY A 6 9.66 -2.14 3.16
C GLY A 6 10.13 -3.35 2.36
N SER A 7 9.23 -3.97 1.59
CA SER A 7 9.56 -5.08 0.67
C SER A 7 10.53 -4.64 -0.43
N VAL A 8 10.30 -3.46 -1.02
CA VAL A 8 11.18 -2.88 -2.05
C VAL A 8 12.55 -2.60 -1.45
N LEU A 9 12.62 -1.90 -0.32
CA LEU A 9 13.86 -1.53 0.35
C LEU A 9 14.67 -2.77 0.73
N ALA A 10 14.05 -3.77 1.37
CA ALA A 10 14.71 -5.01 1.75
C ALA A 10 15.28 -5.76 0.53
N ASN A 11 14.53 -5.84 -0.57
CA ASN A 11 15.02 -6.42 -1.82
C ASN A 11 16.15 -5.60 -2.44
N ARG A 12 16.07 -4.27 -2.51
CA ARG A 12 17.12 -3.48 -3.17
C ARG A 12 18.41 -3.45 -2.34
N LEU A 13 18.31 -3.23 -1.03
CA LEU A 13 19.46 -3.12 -0.13
C LEU A 13 20.20 -4.45 0.05
N SER A 14 19.47 -5.58 0.06
CA SER A 14 20.08 -6.91 0.22
C SER A 14 20.91 -7.39 -0.96
N LYS A 15 20.97 -6.62 -2.06
CA LYS A 15 21.92 -6.87 -3.16
C LYS A 15 23.36 -6.60 -2.76
N HIS A 16 23.58 -5.67 -1.83
CA HIS A 16 24.92 -5.18 -1.46
C HIS A 16 25.17 -5.16 0.05
N ASN A 17 24.17 -5.51 0.87
CA ASN A 17 24.26 -5.50 2.33
C ASN A 17 23.57 -6.73 2.92
N THR A 18 23.94 -7.11 4.15
CA THR A 18 23.16 -8.05 4.95
C THR A 18 21.98 -7.32 5.57
N VAL A 19 20.76 -7.78 5.29
CA VAL A 19 19.52 -7.12 5.68
C VAL A 19 18.67 -8.06 6.52
N LEU A 20 18.17 -7.57 7.65
CA LEU A 20 17.12 -8.21 8.43
C LEU A 20 15.80 -7.45 8.26
N LEU A 21 14.80 -8.10 7.69
CA LEU A 21 13.44 -7.59 7.59
C LEU A 21 12.56 -8.17 8.72
N LEU A 22 12.14 -7.32 9.65
CA LEU A 22 11.18 -7.68 10.70
C LEU A 22 9.76 -7.32 10.27
N GLU A 23 8.86 -8.31 10.24
CA GLU A 23 7.43 -8.12 9.93
C GLU A 23 6.56 -8.69 11.05
N ALA A 24 5.60 -7.91 11.53
CA ALA A 24 4.70 -8.29 12.61
C ALA A 24 3.72 -9.39 12.18
N GLY A 25 3.32 -9.39 10.91
CA GLY A 25 2.44 -10.39 10.33
C GLY A 25 3.14 -11.65 9.79
N GLY A 26 2.30 -12.54 9.23
CA GLY A 26 2.73 -13.75 8.56
C GLY A 26 2.96 -13.57 7.06
N ASN A 27 2.88 -14.68 6.32
CA ASN A 27 2.70 -14.62 4.87
C ASN A 27 1.30 -14.05 4.56
N PRO A 28 1.09 -13.46 3.38
CA PRO A 28 -0.25 -13.14 2.91
C PRO A 28 -1.14 -14.38 2.93
N HIS A 29 -2.41 -14.21 3.32
CA HIS A 29 -3.39 -15.27 3.17
C HIS A 29 -3.55 -15.64 1.68
N PRO A 30 -3.65 -16.92 1.29
CA PRO A 30 -3.73 -17.32 -0.12
C PRO A 30 -4.84 -16.60 -0.92
N VAL A 31 -5.97 -16.32 -0.29
CA VAL A 31 -7.09 -15.59 -0.89
C VAL A 31 -6.69 -14.20 -1.42
N SER A 32 -5.63 -13.58 -0.87
CA SER A 32 -5.08 -12.29 -1.34
C SER A 32 -4.63 -12.29 -2.81
N LEU A 33 -4.42 -13.47 -3.40
CA LEU A 33 -4.17 -13.61 -4.83
C LEU A 33 -5.33 -13.07 -5.67
N SER A 34 -6.55 -13.26 -5.19
CA SER A 34 -7.76 -12.87 -5.92
C SER A 34 -7.95 -11.35 -5.86
N PRO A 35 -8.22 -10.71 -7.00
CA PRO A 35 -8.63 -9.32 -7.03
C PRO A 35 -9.88 -8.99 -6.19
N LEU A 36 -10.87 -9.90 -6.15
CA LEU A 36 -12.09 -9.72 -5.36
C LEU A 36 -11.90 -9.92 -3.85
N SER A 37 -10.70 -10.27 -3.38
CA SER A 37 -10.47 -10.61 -1.96
C SER A 37 -10.59 -9.43 -1.00
N VAL A 38 -10.59 -8.19 -1.51
CA VAL A 38 -10.46 -6.96 -0.71
C VAL A 38 -11.50 -6.89 0.40
N GLY A 39 -12.77 -7.12 0.07
CA GLY A 39 -13.87 -7.06 1.05
C GLY A 39 -13.75 -8.12 2.15
N PHE A 40 -13.22 -9.31 1.82
CA PHE A 40 -13.02 -10.39 2.80
C PHE A 40 -11.79 -10.18 3.69
N LEU A 41 -10.77 -9.47 3.21
CA LEU A 41 -9.53 -9.25 3.94
C LEU A 41 -9.57 -8.00 4.83
N MET A 42 -10.40 -7.02 4.46
CA MET A 42 -10.62 -5.84 5.30
C MET A 42 -11.16 -6.29 6.65
N HIS A 43 -10.53 -5.79 7.71
CA HIS A 43 -10.91 -6.10 9.10
C HIS A 43 -10.76 -7.57 9.52
N ALA A 44 -10.09 -8.43 8.73
CA ALA A 44 -9.78 -9.80 9.13
C ALA A 44 -8.58 -9.84 10.10
N PRO A 45 -8.71 -10.30 11.35
CA PRO A 45 -7.65 -10.20 12.39
C PRO A 45 -6.31 -10.84 12.03
N MET A 46 -6.34 -11.84 11.14
CA MET A 46 -5.18 -12.58 10.69
C MET A 46 -4.26 -11.78 9.74
N VAL A 47 -4.79 -10.79 9.02
CA VAL A 47 -4.06 -10.03 8.00
C VAL A 47 -4.29 -8.51 8.07
N ASP A 48 -5.11 -8.03 8.99
CA ASP A 48 -5.41 -6.62 9.18
C ASP A 48 -5.12 -6.20 10.63
N TRP A 49 -4.66 -4.96 10.83
CA TRP A 49 -4.43 -4.40 12.17
C TRP A 49 -5.72 -3.97 12.88
N GLN A 50 -6.83 -3.87 12.15
CA GLN A 50 -8.17 -3.56 12.67
C GLN A 50 -8.25 -2.22 13.40
N TYR A 51 -7.51 -1.21 12.93
CA TYR A 51 -7.60 0.12 13.52
C TYR A 51 -8.97 0.74 13.30
N TYR A 52 -9.35 1.58 14.26
CA TYR A 52 -10.46 2.49 14.17
C TYR A 52 -9.94 3.90 14.43
N THR A 53 -10.58 4.88 13.80
CA THR A 53 -10.39 6.27 14.21
C THR A 53 -10.95 6.50 15.61
N GLU A 54 -10.53 7.59 16.26
CA GLU A 54 -11.32 8.19 17.34
C GLU A 54 -12.71 8.61 16.80
N PRO A 55 -13.73 8.80 17.65
CA PRO A 55 -15.00 9.37 17.22
C PRO A 55 -14.81 10.69 16.48
N GLN A 56 -15.35 10.78 15.26
CA GLN A 56 -15.20 11.95 14.41
C GLN A 56 -16.26 12.99 14.75
N LYS A 57 -15.83 14.26 14.81
CA LYS A 57 -16.72 15.40 15.13
C LYS A 57 -17.43 15.98 13.90
N LEU A 58 -16.81 15.84 12.72
CA LEU A 58 -17.24 16.49 11.47
C LEU A 58 -17.42 15.48 10.31
N ALA A 59 -17.34 14.19 10.60
CA ALA A 59 -17.39 13.12 9.60
C ALA A 59 -17.94 11.83 10.24
N ALA A 60 -18.09 10.79 9.43
CA ALA A 60 -18.46 9.45 9.87
C ALA A 60 -19.81 9.32 10.60
N PHE A 61 -20.73 10.28 10.44
CA PHE A 61 -22.06 10.25 11.08
C PHE A 61 -22.91 9.03 10.71
N GLY A 62 -22.64 8.40 9.57
CA GLY A 62 -23.29 7.15 9.15
C GLY A 62 -22.63 5.87 9.69
N PHE A 63 -21.57 5.98 10.50
CA PHE A 63 -20.85 4.84 11.06
C PHE A 63 -21.16 4.66 12.55
N VAL A 64 -21.05 3.42 13.02
CA VAL A 64 -21.21 3.07 14.44
C VAL A 64 -20.25 3.91 15.30
N GLN A 65 -20.80 4.61 16.29
CA GLN A 65 -20.07 5.50 17.21
C GLN A 65 -19.30 6.65 16.52
N ASN A 66 -19.66 7.02 15.29
CA ASN A 66 -18.94 7.99 14.47
C ASN A 66 -17.46 7.62 14.22
N ARG A 67 -17.15 6.32 14.14
CA ARG A 67 -15.78 5.81 13.94
C ARG A 67 -15.67 5.10 12.60
N THR A 68 -14.56 5.34 11.90
CA THR A 68 -14.27 4.66 10.64
C THR A 68 -13.24 3.56 10.86
N VAL A 69 -13.40 2.44 10.14
CA VAL A 69 -12.38 1.39 10.08
C VAL A 69 -11.19 1.88 9.24
N TRP A 70 -9.98 1.68 9.75
CA TRP A 70 -8.73 2.03 9.08
C TRP A 70 -7.92 0.77 8.81
N PRO A 71 -8.30 -0.02 7.78
CA PRO A 71 -7.64 -1.28 7.48
C PRO A 71 -6.17 -1.03 7.12
N ARG A 72 -5.28 -1.82 7.70
CA ARG A 72 -3.83 -1.80 7.44
C ARG A 72 -3.35 -3.23 7.38
N GLY A 73 -2.73 -3.61 6.27
CA GLY A 73 -2.21 -4.96 6.09
C GLY A 73 -1.15 -5.33 7.14
N LYS A 74 -1.36 -6.48 7.78
CA LYS A 74 -0.52 -7.12 8.80
C LYS A 74 -0.01 -8.46 8.26
N SER A 75 0.80 -8.39 7.22
CA SER A 75 1.52 -9.52 6.61
C SER A 75 2.66 -9.00 5.74
N LEU A 76 3.53 -9.87 5.26
CA LEU A 76 4.48 -9.50 4.20
C LEU A 76 3.71 -8.93 2.99
N GLY A 77 4.22 -7.86 2.37
CA GLY A 77 3.49 -7.06 1.38
C GLY A 77 2.64 -5.94 1.99
N GLY A 78 2.26 -6.05 3.27
CA GLY A 78 1.49 -5.04 4.00
C GLY A 78 0.17 -4.70 3.29
N SER A 79 -0.16 -3.42 3.17
CA SER A 79 -1.43 -3.03 2.55
C SER A 79 -1.50 -3.30 1.04
N SER A 80 -0.39 -3.61 0.36
CA SER A 80 -0.45 -4.01 -1.07
C SER A 80 -1.17 -5.35 -1.28
N VAL A 81 -1.23 -6.22 -0.25
CA VAL A 81 -1.94 -7.50 -0.32
C VAL A 81 -3.43 -7.41 0.03
N THR A 82 -3.88 -6.26 0.53
CA THR A 82 -5.28 -6.02 0.92
C THR A 82 -5.95 -4.87 0.19
N ASN A 83 -5.22 -4.06 -0.59
CA ASN A 83 -5.78 -2.91 -1.32
C ASN A 83 -6.63 -3.31 -2.55
N ALA A 84 -7.30 -2.33 -3.16
CA ALA A 84 -8.10 -2.49 -4.37
C ALA A 84 -7.30 -2.56 -5.69
N MET A 85 -5.96 -2.63 -5.63
CA MET A 85 -5.03 -2.74 -6.77
C MET A 85 -5.07 -1.61 -7.81
N ILE A 86 -5.93 -0.60 -7.64
CA ILE A 86 -5.98 0.59 -8.51
C ILE A 86 -4.58 1.16 -8.69
N TYR A 87 -4.15 1.26 -9.94
CA TYR A 87 -2.85 1.82 -10.29
C TYR A 87 -3.00 3.26 -10.77
N MET A 88 -2.40 4.18 -10.01
CA MET A 88 -2.36 5.62 -10.33
C MET A 88 -1.09 6.24 -9.76
N ARG A 89 -0.42 7.09 -10.54
CA ARG A 89 0.70 7.93 -10.11
C ARG A 89 0.18 9.26 -9.57
N GLY A 90 0.90 9.86 -8.61
CA GLY A 90 0.60 11.21 -8.12
C GLY A 90 0.90 12.29 -9.16
N ASN A 91 0.36 13.50 -8.96
CA ASN A 91 0.58 14.61 -9.88
C ASN A 91 2.04 15.07 -9.84
N PRO A 92 2.67 15.41 -10.98
CA PRO A 92 4.02 15.98 -10.98
C PRO A 92 4.17 17.16 -10.02
N ARG A 93 3.12 17.98 -9.87
CA ARG A 93 3.10 19.11 -8.94
C ARG A 93 3.21 18.69 -7.48
N ASP A 94 2.70 17.52 -7.10
CA ASP A 94 2.78 17.04 -5.71
C ASP A 94 4.25 16.78 -5.33
N TYR A 95 4.98 16.11 -6.21
CA TYR A 95 6.40 15.80 -6.01
C TYR A 95 7.30 17.03 -6.14
N ASP A 96 6.98 17.95 -7.06
CA ASP A 96 7.68 19.22 -7.18
C ASP A 96 7.47 20.11 -5.94
N GLN A 97 6.29 20.05 -5.32
CA GLN A 97 6.03 20.68 -4.03
C GLN A 97 6.83 20.00 -2.91
N TRP A 98 7.00 18.68 -2.93
CA TRP A 98 7.88 18.00 -1.98
C TRP A 98 9.33 18.47 -2.11
N ALA A 99 9.87 18.51 -3.33
CA ALA A 99 11.22 19.01 -3.58
C ALA A 99 11.41 20.45 -3.06
N LYS A 100 10.41 21.31 -3.29
CA LYS A 100 10.42 22.68 -2.77
C LYS A 100 10.35 22.72 -1.24
N ALA A 101 9.50 21.90 -0.63
CA ALA A 101 9.29 21.88 0.82
C ALA A 101 10.49 21.30 1.58
N THR A 102 11.21 20.35 0.99
CA THR A 102 12.39 19.71 1.61
C THR A 102 13.71 20.38 1.22
N GLY A 103 13.73 21.18 0.16
CA GLY A 103 14.96 21.69 -0.46
C GLY A 103 15.78 20.60 -1.16
N ASP A 104 15.19 19.44 -1.42
CA ASP A 104 15.86 18.28 -2.01
C ASP A 104 15.26 17.98 -3.39
N GLU A 105 16.02 18.34 -4.42
CA GLU A 105 15.67 18.15 -5.83
C GLU A 105 15.47 16.69 -6.22
N SER A 106 16.00 15.72 -5.45
CA SER A 106 15.79 14.29 -5.74
C SER A 106 14.31 13.89 -5.70
N TRP A 107 13.48 14.64 -4.97
CA TRP A 107 12.03 14.45 -4.91
C TRP A 107 11.27 15.05 -6.09
N ARG A 108 11.90 15.83 -6.96
CA ARG A 108 11.21 16.44 -8.10
C ARG A 108 10.70 15.36 -9.04
N TYR A 109 9.50 15.52 -9.62
CA TYR A 109 8.87 14.46 -10.43
C TYR A 109 9.78 13.92 -11.53
N LYS A 110 10.50 14.80 -12.23
CA LYS A 110 11.45 14.43 -13.30
C LYS A 110 12.52 13.43 -12.81
N ASN A 111 12.95 13.54 -11.56
CA ASN A 111 13.95 12.68 -10.93
C ASN A 111 13.34 11.40 -10.35
N LEU A 112 12.03 11.41 -10.06
CA LEU A 112 11.27 10.25 -9.62
C LEU A 112 10.76 9.37 -10.77
N LEU A 113 10.54 9.95 -11.96
CA LEU A 113 10.03 9.22 -13.14
C LEU A 113 10.83 7.94 -13.47
N PRO A 114 12.17 7.93 -13.44
CA PRO A 114 12.94 6.69 -13.62
C PRO A 114 12.60 5.61 -12.59
N PHE A 115 12.25 5.96 -11.35
CA PHE A 115 11.85 5.00 -10.33
C PHE A 115 10.43 4.47 -10.54
N PHE A 116 9.50 5.30 -11.03
CA PHE A 116 8.18 4.82 -11.44
C PHE A 116 8.28 3.85 -12.61
N LYS A 117 9.11 4.15 -13.62
CA LYS A 117 9.40 3.22 -14.72
C LYS A 117 10.06 1.93 -14.22
N LYS A 118 11.00 2.04 -13.28
CA LYS A 118 11.70 0.87 -12.69
C LYS A 118 10.81 0.00 -11.79
N LEU A 119 9.67 0.52 -11.34
CA LEU A 119 8.69 -0.19 -10.51
C LEU A 119 7.86 -1.16 -11.34
N GLU A 120 7.44 -0.75 -12.53
CA GLU A 120 6.39 -1.41 -13.30
C GLU A 120 6.90 -2.22 -14.50
N THR A 121 6.24 -3.34 -14.77
CA THR A 121 6.08 -3.91 -16.10
C THR A 121 4.68 -3.53 -16.57
N TYR A 122 4.60 -2.55 -17.46
CA TYR A 122 3.35 -1.97 -17.89
C TYR A 122 2.78 -2.71 -19.11
N GLU A 123 1.68 -3.41 -18.88
CA GLU A 123 0.90 -4.09 -19.92
C GLU A 123 -0.50 -3.48 -20.07
N GLY A 124 -0.67 -2.21 -19.64
CA GLY A 124 -1.91 -1.45 -19.69
C GLY A 124 -2.39 -1.07 -21.10
N ASN A 125 -3.41 -0.21 -21.16
CA ASN A 125 -4.05 0.24 -22.39
C ASN A 125 -3.19 1.25 -23.18
N TYR A 126 -2.20 1.88 -22.54
CA TYR A 126 -1.44 3.01 -23.11
C TYR A 126 0.04 2.67 -23.36
N LYS A 127 0.33 1.45 -23.85
CA LYS A 127 1.72 0.94 -24.01
C LYS A 127 2.63 1.79 -24.90
N ASN A 128 2.06 2.60 -25.77
CA ASN A 128 2.80 3.47 -26.67
C ASN A 128 3.34 4.73 -25.98
N ASP A 129 2.90 5.03 -24.75
CA ASP A 129 3.40 6.17 -24.00
C ASP A 129 4.77 5.86 -23.39
N SER A 130 5.78 6.65 -23.75
CA SER A 130 7.20 6.46 -23.36
C SER A 130 7.48 6.64 -21.85
N ILE A 131 6.47 7.07 -21.09
CA ILE A 131 6.54 7.34 -19.65
C ILE A 131 6.35 6.08 -18.80
N HIS A 132 6.04 4.94 -19.43
CA HIS A 132 5.88 3.65 -18.77
C HIS A 132 7.15 2.80 -18.77
N GLY A 133 7.26 1.91 -17.78
CA GLY A 133 8.31 0.91 -17.66
C GLY A 133 7.89 -0.45 -18.20
N SER A 134 8.84 -1.24 -18.68
CA SER A 134 8.57 -2.57 -19.26
C SER A 134 9.15 -3.74 -18.45
N ASP A 135 10.04 -3.47 -17.49
CA ASP A 135 10.88 -4.52 -16.88
C ASP A 135 10.83 -4.51 -15.34
N GLY A 136 9.95 -3.70 -14.76
CA GLY A 136 9.77 -3.57 -13.32
C GLY A 136 9.02 -4.76 -12.72
N PRO A 137 9.25 -5.09 -11.44
CA PRO A 137 8.72 -6.32 -10.85
C PRO A 137 7.20 -6.28 -10.54
N VAL A 138 6.56 -5.11 -10.60
CA VAL A 138 5.11 -4.97 -10.40
C VAL A 138 4.43 -4.91 -11.76
N SER A 139 3.62 -5.91 -12.07
CA SER A 139 2.85 -5.95 -13.32
C SER A 139 1.63 -5.04 -13.21
N VAL A 140 1.36 -4.26 -14.26
CA VAL A 140 0.18 -3.41 -14.40
C VAL A 140 -0.59 -3.84 -15.63
N GLN A 141 -1.88 -4.17 -15.47
CA GLN A 141 -2.73 -4.70 -16.52
C GLN A 141 -4.07 -3.96 -16.58
N PRO A 142 -4.72 -3.92 -17.76
CA PRO A 142 -6.07 -3.40 -17.86
C PRO A 142 -7.05 -4.31 -17.13
N VAL A 143 -8.12 -3.72 -16.61
CA VAL A 143 -9.27 -4.47 -16.08
C VAL A 143 -10.30 -4.59 -17.18
N SER A 144 -10.74 -5.81 -17.52
CA SER A 144 -11.71 -6.02 -18.60
C SER A 144 -13.16 -5.97 -18.09
N PHE A 145 -13.39 -6.36 -16.84
CA PHE A 145 -14.72 -6.39 -16.23
C PHE A 145 -14.90 -5.23 -15.24
N VAL A 146 -15.34 -4.09 -15.76
CA VAL A 146 -15.73 -2.91 -14.97
C VAL A 146 -17.18 -2.53 -15.32
N PRO A 147 -18.17 -2.99 -14.55
CA PRO A 147 -19.57 -2.74 -14.85
C PRO A 147 -19.89 -1.24 -14.81
N GLY A 148 -20.64 -0.74 -15.80
CA GLY A 148 -20.97 0.69 -15.95
C GLY A 148 -19.88 1.56 -16.60
N ASN A 149 -18.68 1.02 -16.86
CA ASN A 149 -17.55 1.81 -17.38
C ASN A 149 -17.85 2.47 -18.74
N LYS A 150 -18.55 1.78 -19.65
CA LYS A 150 -18.92 2.36 -20.96
C LYS A 150 -19.78 3.62 -20.78
N GLN A 151 -20.77 3.57 -19.90
CA GLN A 151 -21.67 4.67 -19.59
C GLN A 151 -20.91 5.84 -18.95
N TRP A 152 -20.03 5.56 -17.99
CA TRP A 152 -19.18 6.60 -17.37
C TRP A 152 -18.26 7.30 -18.37
N LEU A 153 -17.61 6.54 -19.26
CA LEU A 153 -16.73 7.12 -20.29
C LEU A 153 -17.52 7.89 -21.35
N GLN A 154 -18.75 7.47 -21.67
CA GLN A 154 -19.62 8.22 -22.56
C GLN A 154 -20.04 9.55 -21.93
N ALA A 155 -20.54 9.54 -20.69
CA ALA A 155 -20.90 10.75 -19.96
C ALA A 155 -19.71 11.72 -19.84
N ALA A 156 -18.51 11.20 -19.60
CA ALA A 156 -17.29 11.99 -19.61
C ALA A 156 -17.04 12.70 -20.96
N ARG A 157 -17.26 12.01 -22.09
CA ARG A 157 -17.12 12.62 -23.43
C ARG A 157 -18.19 13.67 -23.70
N GLU A 158 -19.44 13.42 -23.30
CA GLU A 158 -20.55 14.38 -23.41
C GLU A 158 -20.27 15.66 -22.62
N MET A 159 -19.59 15.54 -21.47
CA MET A 159 -19.09 16.66 -20.67
C MET A 159 -17.82 17.32 -21.24
N GLY A 160 -17.33 16.90 -22.40
CA GLY A 160 -16.14 17.45 -23.06
C GLY A 160 -14.80 16.92 -22.56
N TYR A 161 -14.77 15.90 -21.70
CA TYR A 161 -13.53 15.29 -21.23
C TYR A 161 -12.97 14.28 -22.23
N LYS A 162 -11.64 14.24 -22.35
CA LYS A 162 -10.96 13.22 -23.17
C LYS A 162 -10.72 11.96 -22.36
N ILE A 163 -10.84 10.81 -23.03
CA ILE A 163 -10.37 9.53 -22.51
C ILE A 163 -8.88 9.38 -22.86
N ARG A 164 -8.01 9.29 -21.84
CA ARG A 164 -6.55 9.32 -22.01
C ARG A 164 -5.87 8.65 -20.83
N ASP A 165 -4.58 8.34 -20.95
CA ASP A 165 -3.81 7.92 -19.79
C ASP A 165 -3.71 9.05 -18.75
N LEU A 166 -4.09 8.76 -17.51
CA LEU A 166 -3.94 9.69 -16.40
C LEU A 166 -2.58 9.57 -15.71
N ASN A 167 -1.83 8.49 -15.98
CA ASN A 167 -0.47 8.29 -15.51
C ASN A 167 0.57 9.00 -16.41
N ALA A 168 0.25 9.21 -17.70
CA ALA A 168 1.02 9.99 -18.67
C ALA A 168 0.59 11.45 -18.70
N HIS A 169 1.56 12.36 -18.59
CA HIS A 169 1.37 13.82 -18.69
C HIS A 169 0.40 14.45 -17.67
N GLN A 170 -0.37 13.65 -16.93
CA GLN A 170 -1.21 14.01 -15.78
C GLN A 170 -2.14 15.20 -16.06
N LYS A 171 -2.80 15.14 -17.23
CA LYS A 171 -3.82 16.11 -17.65
C LYS A 171 -5.22 15.59 -17.29
N GLN A 172 -6.14 16.51 -17.03
CA GLN A 172 -7.53 16.16 -16.74
C GLN A 172 -8.14 15.28 -17.84
N GLY A 173 -8.85 14.25 -17.42
CA GLY A 173 -9.52 13.31 -18.30
C GLY A 173 -10.07 12.13 -17.52
N PHE A 174 -10.49 11.11 -18.26
CA PHE A 174 -10.98 9.85 -17.73
C PHE A 174 -10.16 8.71 -18.35
N MET A 175 -10.04 7.59 -17.64
CA MET A 175 -9.41 6.38 -18.15
C MET A 175 -10.17 5.16 -17.65
N VAL A 176 -10.05 4.04 -18.37
CA VAL A 176 -10.37 2.75 -17.77
C VAL A 176 -9.34 2.47 -16.69
N THR A 177 -9.80 2.15 -15.49
CA THR A 177 -8.91 1.81 -14.38
C THR A 177 -7.98 0.66 -14.76
N GLU A 178 -6.71 0.81 -14.41
CA GLU A 178 -5.69 -0.23 -14.53
C GLU A 178 -5.34 -0.74 -13.14
N SER A 179 -4.93 -2.01 -13.06
CA SER A 179 -4.68 -2.67 -11.79
C SER A 179 -3.28 -3.26 -11.73
N THR A 180 -2.69 -3.27 -10.53
CA THR A 180 -1.46 -4.02 -10.25
C THR A 180 -1.78 -5.52 -10.22
N MET A 181 -1.81 -6.12 -11.41
CA MET A 181 -2.19 -7.51 -11.66
C MET A 181 -1.23 -8.17 -12.65
N HIS A 182 -1.08 -9.48 -12.49
CA HIS A 182 -0.37 -10.36 -13.41
C HIS A 182 -1.15 -11.65 -13.60
N ASN A 183 -1.60 -11.90 -14.82
CA ASN A 183 -2.31 -13.12 -15.23
C ASN A 183 -3.51 -13.44 -14.31
N GLY A 184 -4.39 -12.46 -14.12
CA GLY A 184 -5.59 -12.55 -13.29
C GLY A 184 -5.34 -12.55 -11.77
N MET A 185 -4.08 -12.49 -11.33
CA MET A 185 -3.73 -12.47 -9.92
C MET A 185 -3.19 -11.10 -9.51
N ARG A 186 -3.35 -10.75 -8.23
CA ARG A 186 -2.73 -9.58 -7.62
C ARG A 186 -1.21 -9.59 -7.79
N SER A 187 -0.65 -8.46 -8.23
CA SER A 187 0.80 -8.18 -8.25
C SER A 187 1.19 -7.28 -7.07
N ASP A 188 1.33 -7.86 -5.88
CA ASP A 188 1.73 -7.15 -4.65
C ASP A 188 3.23 -7.17 -4.39
N THR A 189 3.69 -6.36 -3.42
CA THR A 189 5.13 -6.21 -3.17
C THR A 189 5.78 -7.42 -2.49
N TYR A 190 5.02 -8.31 -1.84
CA TYR A 190 5.60 -9.57 -1.34
C TYR A 190 5.93 -10.49 -2.51
N ARG A 191 4.98 -10.68 -3.44
CA ARG A 191 5.18 -11.54 -4.61
C ARG A 191 6.22 -10.97 -5.57
N SER A 192 6.16 -9.67 -5.83
CA SER A 192 7.08 -8.97 -6.75
C SER A 192 8.51 -8.83 -6.22
N TYR A 193 8.72 -8.70 -4.90
CA TYR A 193 10.06 -8.41 -4.35
C TYR A 193 10.61 -9.46 -3.39
N LEU A 194 9.79 -10.24 -2.70
CA LEU A 194 10.26 -11.08 -1.58
C LEU A 194 10.06 -12.58 -1.76
N ARG A 195 9.00 -13.02 -2.45
CA ARG A 195 8.60 -14.44 -2.51
C ARG A 195 9.70 -15.34 -3.08
N ASP A 196 10.30 -14.92 -4.19
CA ASP A 196 11.22 -15.75 -4.97
C ASP A 196 12.69 -15.43 -4.65
N LEU A 197 12.99 -15.15 -3.37
CA LEU A 197 14.33 -14.84 -2.86
C LEU A 197 15.01 -15.99 -2.11
N LYS A 198 14.58 -17.25 -2.31
CA LYS A 198 15.10 -18.42 -1.58
C LYS A 198 16.63 -18.59 -1.62
N ARG A 199 17.29 -18.08 -2.66
CA ARG A 199 18.75 -18.15 -2.84
C ARG A 199 19.51 -16.92 -2.30
N ARG A 200 18.83 -15.89 -1.81
CA ARG A 200 19.47 -14.66 -1.35
C ARG A 200 19.91 -14.76 0.11
N LEU A 201 21.16 -15.19 0.30
CA LEU A 201 21.76 -15.38 1.63
C LEU A 201 21.85 -14.08 2.46
N ASN A 202 21.93 -12.92 1.80
CA ASN A 202 22.11 -11.63 2.45
C ASN A 202 20.78 -11.00 2.93
N LEU A 203 19.65 -11.71 2.84
CA LEU A 203 18.35 -11.24 3.32
C LEU A 203 17.72 -12.26 4.26
N VAL A 204 17.53 -11.86 5.52
CA VAL A 204 16.77 -12.63 6.51
C VAL A 204 15.41 -11.97 6.69
N ILE A 205 14.33 -12.73 6.48
CA ILE A 205 12.96 -12.27 6.71
C ILE A 205 12.42 -12.93 7.97
N SER A 206 12.26 -12.16 9.04
CA SER A 206 11.67 -12.63 10.30
C SER A 206 10.23 -12.16 10.40
N ARG A 207 9.32 -13.10 10.14
CA ARG A 207 7.88 -12.94 10.34
C ARG A 207 7.49 -12.99 11.82
N PHE A 208 6.26 -12.60 12.11
CA PHE A 208 5.69 -12.58 13.46
C PHE A 208 6.57 -11.83 14.48
N SER A 209 7.28 -10.82 14.00
CA SER A 209 8.30 -10.05 14.72
C SER A 209 7.81 -8.61 14.85
N TYR A 210 7.10 -8.33 15.93
CA TYR A 210 6.53 -7.01 16.19
C TYR A 210 7.54 -6.13 16.91
N VAL A 211 8.07 -5.13 16.21
CA VAL A 211 9.05 -4.18 16.78
C VAL A 211 8.32 -3.23 17.73
N ILE A 212 8.84 -3.12 18.96
CA ILE A 212 8.22 -2.32 20.03
C ILE A 212 9.08 -1.15 20.48
N LYS A 213 10.38 -1.14 20.15
CA LYS A 213 11.29 -0.05 20.52
C LYS A 213 12.51 0.04 19.61
N VAL A 214 12.88 1.26 19.23
CA VAL A 214 14.17 1.61 18.64
C VAL A 214 15.07 2.16 19.75
N HIS A 215 16.29 1.66 19.83
CA HIS A 215 17.27 2.10 20.82
C HIS A 215 18.27 3.05 20.19
N LEU A 216 18.39 4.23 20.79
CA LEU A 216 19.43 5.20 20.46
C LEU A 216 20.56 5.16 21.49
N ASP A 217 21.78 5.48 21.08
CA ASP A 217 22.93 5.69 21.97
C ASP A 217 22.89 7.08 22.64
N LEU A 218 24.00 7.50 23.27
CA LEU A 218 24.11 8.81 23.92
C LEU A 218 24.14 9.97 22.89
N GLN A 219 24.69 9.71 21.70
CA GLN A 219 24.76 10.63 20.57
C GLN A 219 23.47 10.65 19.73
N ARG A 220 22.46 9.85 20.12
CA ARG A 220 21.15 9.68 19.47
C ARG A 220 21.20 8.90 18.15
N ASN A 221 22.26 8.15 17.88
CA ASN A 221 22.29 7.21 16.76
C ASN A 221 21.48 5.96 17.11
N ALA A 222 20.65 5.51 16.17
CA ALA A 222 19.89 4.28 16.33
C ALA A 222 20.81 3.05 16.14
N TYR A 223 20.96 2.21 17.17
CA TYR A 223 21.91 1.08 17.15
C TYR A 223 21.24 -0.30 17.21
N GLY A 224 19.96 -0.37 17.59
CA GLY A 224 19.25 -1.64 17.66
C GLY A 224 17.75 -1.48 17.87
N VAL A 225 17.04 -2.60 17.77
CA VAL A 225 15.60 -2.67 18.00
C VAL A 225 15.25 -3.82 18.94
N THR A 226 14.25 -3.59 19.79
CA THR A 226 13.57 -4.66 20.54
C THR A 226 12.28 -5.01 19.85
N TYR A 227 12.02 -6.31 19.71
CA TYR A 227 10.83 -6.84 19.08
C TYR A 227 10.32 -8.08 19.82
N ILE A 228 9.01 -8.33 19.73
CA ILE A 228 8.38 -9.53 20.27
C ILE A 228 8.19 -10.52 19.12
N ARG A 229 8.65 -11.75 19.30
CA ARG A 229 8.43 -12.85 18.35
C ARG A 229 7.97 -14.10 19.10
N HIS A 230 6.77 -14.57 18.80
CA HIS A 230 6.12 -15.71 19.47
C HIS A 230 6.12 -15.54 21.01
N GLY A 231 5.68 -14.38 21.49
CA GLY A 231 5.63 -14.06 22.93
C GLY A 231 6.97 -13.71 23.58
N MET A 232 8.11 -13.98 22.92
CA MET A 232 9.43 -13.71 23.48
C MET A 232 9.98 -12.37 23.01
N GLN A 233 10.45 -11.56 23.97
CA GLN A 233 11.19 -10.34 23.68
C GLN A 233 12.59 -10.68 23.16
N LYS A 234 12.97 -10.08 22.04
CA LYS A 234 14.27 -10.23 21.40
C LYS A 234 14.88 -8.86 21.13
N PHE A 235 16.20 -8.81 21.03
CA PHE A 235 16.96 -7.62 20.67
C PHE A 235 17.88 -7.94 19.51
N VAL A 236 18.01 -7.00 18.58
CA VAL A 236 18.97 -7.11 17.47
C VAL A 236 19.62 -5.75 17.22
N ARG A 237 20.92 -5.78 16.92
CA ARG A 237 21.71 -4.60 16.55
C ARG A 237 21.74 -4.43 15.04
N ALA A 238 21.85 -3.18 14.60
CA ALA A 238 22.16 -2.84 13.22
C ALA A 238 23.53 -2.17 13.17
N ASN A 239 24.39 -2.59 12.24
CA ASN A 239 25.74 -2.05 12.11
C ASN A 239 25.81 -0.76 11.30
N LYS A 240 24.77 -0.48 10.49
CA LYS A 240 24.70 0.71 9.63
C LYS A 240 23.45 1.53 9.93
N GLU A 241 22.29 1.02 9.56
CA GLU A 241 21.05 1.79 9.59
C GLU A 241 19.87 0.97 10.08
N ILE A 242 18.88 1.66 10.65
CA ILE A 242 17.55 1.12 10.97
C ILE A 242 16.53 1.91 10.16
N ILE A 243 15.88 1.23 9.21
CA ILE A 243 14.88 1.85 8.33
C ILE A 243 13.47 1.48 8.80
N LEU A 244 12.68 2.49 9.17
CA LEU A 244 11.30 2.29 9.59
C LEU A 244 10.36 2.37 8.39
N SER A 245 9.74 1.24 8.06
CA SER A 245 8.71 1.13 7.00
C SER A 245 7.44 0.48 7.54
N ALA A 246 6.99 0.92 8.72
CA ALA A 246 5.79 0.37 9.39
C ALA A 246 4.48 1.02 8.91
N GLY A 247 4.55 1.97 7.97
CA GLY A 247 3.40 2.72 7.45
C GLY A 247 3.05 3.95 8.28
N ALA A 248 2.10 4.76 7.79
CA ALA A 248 1.77 6.07 8.34
C ALA A 248 1.21 6.05 9.77
N ILE A 249 0.70 4.90 10.24
CA ILE A 249 0.17 4.72 11.60
C ILE A 249 1.24 4.16 12.54
N ASN A 250 1.86 3.04 12.18
CA ASN A 250 2.78 2.35 13.09
C ASN A 250 4.17 2.96 13.16
N THR A 251 4.61 3.70 12.13
CA THR A 251 5.90 4.40 12.18
C THR A 251 5.93 5.49 13.25
N PRO A 252 5.00 6.47 13.27
CA PRO A 252 4.99 7.46 14.34
C PRO A 252 4.70 6.83 15.71
N HIS A 253 3.86 5.79 15.79
CA HIS A 253 3.62 5.09 17.05
C HIS A 253 4.92 4.47 17.62
N LEU A 254 5.69 3.76 16.80
CA LEU A 254 6.98 3.18 17.21
C LEU A 254 8.00 4.25 17.61
N LEU A 255 8.06 5.37 16.88
CA LEU A 255 8.91 6.50 17.25
C LEU A 255 8.53 7.07 18.62
N LEU A 256 7.24 7.26 18.89
CA LEU A 256 6.74 7.72 20.19
C LEU A 256 7.14 6.75 21.32
N LEU A 257 6.92 5.44 21.14
CA LEU A 257 7.34 4.40 22.11
C LEU A 257 8.87 4.38 22.33
N SER A 258 9.64 4.85 21.34
CA SER A 258 11.09 4.96 21.39
C SER A 258 11.59 6.27 22.01
N GLY A 259 10.67 7.14 22.47
CA GLY A 259 10.99 8.45 23.06
C GLY A 259 11.30 9.53 22.03
N ILE A 260 10.91 9.35 20.76
CA ILE A 260 11.08 10.33 19.67
C ILE A 260 9.70 10.92 19.36
N GLY A 261 9.46 12.16 19.78
CA GLY A 261 8.17 12.81 19.60
C GLY A 261 7.93 13.99 20.55
N PRO A 262 6.69 14.54 20.58
CA PRO A 262 6.42 15.75 21.34
C PRO A 262 6.62 15.54 22.84
N LYS A 263 7.55 16.28 23.45
CA LYS A 263 7.98 16.10 24.86
C LYS A 263 6.80 16.06 25.84
N ARG A 264 5.85 17.00 25.71
CA ARG A 264 4.66 17.06 26.60
C ARG A 264 3.80 15.80 26.49
N HIS A 265 3.57 15.31 25.27
CA HIS A 265 2.77 14.10 25.04
C HIS A 265 3.49 12.86 25.58
N LEU A 266 4.80 12.71 25.32
CA LEU A 266 5.60 11.61 25.85
C LEU A 266 5.58 11.59 27.38
N ASN A 267 5.81 12.74 28.02
CA ASN A 267 5.76 12.85 29.48
C ASN A 267 4.38 12.48 30.05
N SER A 268 3.28 12.92 29.41
CA SER A 268 1.91 12.54 29.85
C SER A 268 1.60 11.05 29.74
N LYS A 269 2.43 10.28 29.02
CA LYS A 269 2.35 8.83 28.87
C LYS A 269 3.42 8.10 29.69
N GLY A 270 4.16 8.80 30.56
CA GLY A 270 5.23 8.22 31.37
C GLY A 270 6.48 7.84 30.57
N LEU A 271 6.64 8.36 29.34
CA LEU A 271 7.77 8.07 28.47
C LEU A 271 8.82 9.17 28.52
N ARG A 272 10.09 8.80 28.68
CA ARG A 272 11.22 9.73 28.60
C ARG A 272 11.38 10.24 27.17
N CYS A 273 11.23 11.55 26.97
CA CYS A 273 11.57 12.21 25.70
C CYS A 273 13.09 12.19 25.48
N ARG A 274 13.53 11.55 24.40
CA ARG A 274 14.92 11.50 23.94
C ARG A 274 15.19 12.52 22.84
N VAL A 275 14.22 12.70 21.96
CA VAL A 275 14.28 13.62 20.83
C VAL A 275 12.92 14.28 20.69
N ASN A 276 12.87 15.61 20.83
CA ASN A 276 11.63 16.38 20.79
C ASN A 276 11.30 16.79 19.34
N LEU A 277 10.42 16.04 18.68
CA LEU A 277 9.98 16.28 17.30
C LEU A 277 8.46 16.21 17.21
N PRO A 278 7.80 16.84 16.21
CA PRO A 278 6.35 16.82 16.04
C PRO A 278 5.82 15.48 15.47
N VAL A 279 6.35 14.33 15.94
CA VAL A 279 5.94 13.00 15.49
C VAL A 279 4.46 12.76 15.76
N GLY A 280 3.77 12.15 14.77
CA GLY A 280 2.33 11.86 14.84
C GLY A 280 1.43 13.04 14.45
N ARG A 281 2.00 14.15 13.95
CA ARG A 281 1.27 15.28 13.39
C ARG A 281 1.24 15.22 11.86
N ASN A 282 0.49 16.14 11.25
CA ASN A 282 0.32 16.24 9.79
C ASN A 282 -0.23 14.95 9.13
N LEU A 283 -1.10 14.22 9.85
CA LEU A 283 -1.81 13.08 9.29
C LEU A 283 -2.77 13.59 8.22
N GLN A 284 -2.64 13.05 7.01
CA GLN A 284 -3.49 13.34 5.86
C GLN A 284 -4.03 12.01 5.34
N ASP A 285 -5.26 12.02 4.85
CA ASP A 285 -5.90 10.89 4.17
C ASP A 285 -6.91 11.43 3.16
N HIS A 286 -7.29 10.60 2.19
CA HIS A 286 -8.36 10.94 1.25
C HIS A 286 -9.71 10.55 1.83
N VAL A 287 -10.53 11.55 2.17
CA VAL A 287 -11.90 11.30 2.60
C VAL A 287 -12.71 10.81 1.41
N MET A 288 -13.34 9.65 1.56
CA MET A 288 -14.18 9.03 0.54
C MET A 288 -15.64 9.07 0.99
N THR A 289 -16.53 9.36 0.05
CA THR A 289 -17.98 9.17 0.19
C THR A 289 -18.48 8.32 -0.97
N ILE A 290 -19.58 7.60 -0.76
CA ILE A 290 -20.22 6.81 -1.80
C ILE A 290 -21.34 7.65 -2.39
N LEU A 291 -21.31 7.85 -3.71
CA LEU A 291 -22.39 8.49 -4.46
C LEU A 291 -23.20 7.40 -5.17
N GLY A 292 -24.49 7.28 -4.84
CA GLY A 292 -25.38 6.33 -5.49
C GLY A 292 -26.65 6.01 -4.70
N PRO A 293 -27.49 5.08 -5.19
CA PRO A 293 -27.28 4.32 -6.43
C PRO A 293 -27.42 5.18 -7.69
N VAL A 294 -26.63 4.89 -8.72
CA VAL A 294 -26.84 5.40 -10.08
C VAL A 294 -27.54 4.29 -10.85
N VAL A 295 -28.73 4.57 -11.35
CA VAL A 295 -29.56 3.61 -12.08
C VAL A 295 -29.43 3.86 -13.57
N VAL A 296 -29.26 2.80 -14.34
CA VAL A 296 -29.27 2.83 -15.81
C VAL A 296 -30.24 1.77 -16.31
N ASN A 297 -30.77 1.94 -17.53
CA ASN A 297 -31.73 1.01 -18.14
C ASN A 297 -31.08 -0.33 -18.61
N GLU A 298 -29.89 -0.65 -18.12
CA GLU A 298 -29.14 -1.86 -18.45
C GLU A 298 -28.71 -2.59 -17.17
N SER A 299 -28.62 -3.93 -17.23
CA SER A 299 -28.15 -4.75 -16.10
C SER A 299 -26.61 -4.78 -15.99
N VAL A 300 -26.01 -3.63 -15.65
CA VAL A 300 -24.55 -3.42 -15.63
C VAL A 300 -23.96 -3.24 -14.23
N SER A 301 -24.57 -3.80 -13.19
CA SER A 301 -24.02 -3.75 -11.81
C SER A 301 -23.15 -4.97 -11.49
N PHE A 302 -22.24 -4.86 -10.51
CA PHE A 302 -21.68 -6.03 -9.81
C PHE A 302 -22.49 -6.29 -8.54
N LEU A 303 -23.03 -7.49 -8.40
CA LEU A 303 -23.74 -7.92 -7.20
C LEU A 303 -23.08 -9.21 -6.71
N ALA A 304 -22.52 -9.18 -5.50
CA ALA A 304 -21.74 -10.29 -4.94
C ALA A 304 -22.54 -11.61 -5.01
N ASP A 305 -23.78 -11.62 -4.53
CA ASP A 305 -24.65 -12.81 -4.47
C ASP A 305 -24.98 -13.39 -5.85
N ARG A 306 -24.94 -12.55 -6.90
CA ARG A 306 -25.21 -12.96 -8.28
C ARG A 306 -23.94 -13.31 -9.05
N ASN A 307 -22.81 -12.72 -8.69
CA ASN A 307 -21.59 -12.76 -9.50
C ASN A 307 -20.47 -13.59 -8.88
N ILE A 308 -20.57 -13.94 -7.61
CA ILE A 308 -19.68 -14.86 -6.91
C ILE A 308 -20.44 -16.18 -6.74
N SER A 309 -19.98 -17.22 -7.44
CA SER A 309 -20.53 -18.58 -7.34
C SER A 309 -19.40 -19.60 -7.34
N VAL A 310 -19.71 -20.85 -7.01
CA VAL A 310 -18.74 -21.96 -7.12
C VAL A 310 -18.20 -22.06 -8.55
N TYR A 311 -19.07 -21.84 -9.55
CA TYR A 311 -18.67 -21.87 -10.96
C TYR A 311 -17.67 -20.77 -11.30
N THR A 312 -17.92 -19.51 -10.92
CA THR A 312 -16.97 -18.41 -11.20
C THR A 312 -15.68 -18.55 -10.39
N GLY A 313 -15.74 -19.19 -9.21
CA GLY A 313 -14.55 -19.59 -8.46
C GLY A 313 -13.72 -20.66 -9.18
N LEU A 314 -14.36 -21.69 -9.73
CA LEU A 314 -13.69 -22.76 -10.49
C LEU A 314 -13.09 -22.23 -11.80
N GLU A 315 -13.84 -21.41 -12.54
CA GLU A 315 -13.35 -20.73 -13.75
C GLU A 315 -12.08 -19.93 -13.47
N TYR A 316 -12.03 -19.20 -12.36
CA TYR A 316 -10.82 -18.48 -11.94
C TYR A 316 -9.67 -19.41 -11.55
N LEU A 317 -9.95 -20.52 -10.85
CA LEU A 317 -8.91 -21.45 -10.42
C LEU A 317 -8.22 -22.13 -11.61
N VAL A 318 -8.99 -22.46 -12.65
CA VAL A 318 -8.50 -23.15 -13.85
C VAL A 318 -7.92 -22.17 -14.87
N ASN A 319 -8.68 -21.13 -15.24
CA ASN A 319 -8.35 -20.28 -16.39
C ASN A 319 -7.73 -18.94 -16.01
N ARG A 320 -7.85 -18.50 -14.74
CA ARG A 320 -7.48 -17.14 -14.30
C ARG A 320 -8.20 -16.04 -15.09
N GLU A 321 -9.41 -16.35 -15.57
CA GLU A 321 -10.30 -15.46 -16.32
C GLU A 321 -11.67 -15.34 -15.64
N GLY A 322 -12.50 -14.40 -16.10
CA GLY A 322 -13.86 -14.17 -15.65
C GLY A 322 -14.03 -13.01 -14.66
N LYS A 323 -15.21 -12.97 -14.04
CA LYS A 323 -15.61 -11.88 -13.12
C LYS A 323 -14.74 -11.81 -11.85
N PHE A 324 -14.13 -12.93 -11.45
CA PHE A 324 -13.34 -13.05 -10.23
C PHE A 324 -11.93 -12.43 -10.32
N PRO A 325 -11.18 -12.61 -11.43
CA PRO A 325 -9.98 -11.82 -11.71
C PRO A 325 -10.29 -10.44 -12.31
N MET A 326 -11.55 -10.14 -12.61
CA MET A 326 -11.96 -8.97 -13.39
C MET A 326 -11.33 -8.94 -14.81
N ARG A 327 -11.18 -10.13 -15.42
CA ARG A 327 -10.57 -10.39 -16.72
C ARG A 327 -11.57 -11.08 -17.67
#